data_AF-A0A485B3F7-F1
#
_entry.id   AF-A0A485B3F7-F1
#
_cell.length_a   1.000
_cell.length_b   1.000
_cell.length_c   1.000
_cell.angle_alpha   90.00
_cell.angle_beta   90.00
_cell.angle_gamma   90.00
#
_symmetry.space_group_name_H-M   'P 1'
#
loop_
_entity.id
_entity.type
_entity.pdbx_description
1 polymer ?
#
loop_
_entity_poly.entity_id
_entity_poly.type
_entity_poly.pdbx_seq_one_letter_code
_entity_poly.pdbx_strand_id
1 'polypeptide(L)'
;MAAQVAQWYVNIRTLEARLQITRSNAKIQQRSLQITERLFLSGNSAELDVQQAKTQYLSTLSTIPQLETSLAQSQNALSALLARKPGPLPEMASQTGDIPLGELSLVSELPANLLRRRPDVRAAERQLAAQSALIGVAESELYPSISLIGSVGISGRTESNGTLSWAAGPTFSWNLLDQGRLGNQVLVQDARFLPASRALSRYRLSGRA
;
A
#
# COMPACT_ATOMS: atom_id res chain seq x y z
N MET A 1 -0.19 5.87 2.32
CA MET A 1 -1.26 6.50 1.51
C MET A 1 -0.83 7.85 0.95
N ALA A 2 -0.35 8.80 1.76
CA ALA A 2 0.14 10.10 1.24
C ALA A 2 1.17 9.99 0.10
N ALA A 3 2.14 9.07 0.20
CA ALA A 3 3.13 8.84 -0.87
C ALA A 3 2.49 8.33 -2.18
N GLN A 4 1.47 7.46 -2.10
CA GLN A 4 0.77 6.96 -3.29
C GLN A 4 -0.08 8.07 -3.92
N VAL A 5 -0.75 8.90 -3.11
CA VAL A 5 -1.51 10.07 -3.58
C VAL A 5 -0.59 11.05 -4.32
N ALA A 6 0.58 11.37 -3.75
CA ALA A 6 1.58 12.22 -4.39
C ALA A 6 2.07 11.62 -5.73
N GLN A 7 2.37 10.31 -5.76
CA GLN A 7 2.78 9.64 -6.99
C GLN A 7 1.73 9.72 -8.09
N TRP A 8 0.46 9.46 -7.76
CA TRP A 8 -0.64 9.56 -8.71
C TRP A 8 -0.87 11.00 -9.18
N TYR A 9 -0.76 11.98 -8.29
CA TYR A 9 -0.85 13.40 -8.65
C TYR A 9 0.23 13.79 -9.67
N VAL A 10 1.50 13.46 -9.41
CA VAL A 10 2.61 13.74 -10.33
C VAL A 10 2.42 13.03 -11.67
N ASN A 11 1.95 11.78 -11.65
CA ASN A 11 1.68 11.02 -12.88
C ASN A 11 0.58 11.69 -13.73
N ILE A 12 -0.52 12.13 -13.11
CA ILE A 12 -1.59 12.84 -13.81
C ILE A 12 -1.06 14.13 -14.44
N ARG A 13 -0.31 14.97 -13.70
CA ARG A 13 0.31 16.19 -14.24
C ARG A 13 1.26 15.91 -15.40
N THR A 14 2.02 14.82 -15.32
CA THR A 14 2.93 14.40 -16.39
C THR A 14 2.16 13.96 -17.65
N LEU A 15 1.06 13.23 -17.50
CA LEU A 15 0.20 12.82 -18.62
C LEU A 15 -0.49 14.03 -19.28
N GLU A 16 -0.98 14.96 -18.47
CA GLU A 16 -1.55 16.24 -18.93
C GLU A 16 -0.53 17.02 -19.79
N ALA A 17 0.71 17.17 -19.30
CA ALA A 17 1.78 17.84 -20.03
C ALA A 17 2.11 17.14 -21.36
N ARG A 18 2.24 15.80 -21.34
CA ARG A 18 2.47 15.00 -22.56
C ARG A 18 1.36 15.19 -23.58
N LEU A 19 0.11 15.18 -23.12
CA LEU A 19 -1.06 15.35 -23.99
C LEU A 19 -1.12 16.74 -24.61
N GLN A 20 -0.76 17.79 -23.85
CA GLN A 20 -0.61 19.14 -24.38
C GLN A 20 0.48 19.22 -25.46
N ILE A 21 1.65 18.64 -25.21
CA ILE A 21 2.77 18.60 -26.17
C ILE A 21 2.39 17.83 -27.44
N THR A 22 1.75 16.67 -27.30
CA THR A 22 1.31 15.86 -28.44
C THR A 22 0.28 16.63 -29.29
N ARG A 23 -0.67 17.33 -28.66
CA ARG A 23 -1.65 18.16 -29.37
C ARG A 23 -0.99 19.34 -30.10
N SER A 24 -0.01 20.01 -29.48
CA SER A 24 0.74 21.07 -30.16
C SER A 24 1.55 20.53 -31.33
N ASN A 25 2.19 19.37 -31.19
CA ASN A 25 2.94 18.72 -32.25
C ASN A 25 2.04 18.32 -33.42
N ALA A 26 0.86 17.75 -33.14
CA ALA A 26 -0.13 17.41 -34.16
C ALA A 26 -0.57 18.65 -34.94
N LYS A 27 -0.78 19.79 -34.27
CA LYS A 27 -1.13 21.06 -34.93
C LYS A 27 -0.01 21.58 -35.85
N ILE A 28 1.25 21.45 -35.43
CA ILE A 28 2.41 21.81 -36.25
C ILE A 28 2.49 20.91 -37.48
N GLN A 29 2.38 19.59 -37.29
CA GLN A 29 2.41 18.60 -38.38
C GLN A 29 1.25 18.78 -39.35
N GLN A 30 0.06 19.14 -38.86
CA GLN A 30 -1.09 19.47 -39.71
C GLN A 30 -0.78 20.66 -40.63
N ARG A 31 -0.11 21.70 -40.11
CA ARG A 31 0.31 22.85 -40.91
C ARG A 31 1.36 22.47 -41.94
N SER A 32 2.33 21.63 -41.57
CA SER A 32 3.33 21.09 -42.50
C SER A 32 2.68 20.31 -43.63
N LEU A 33 1.74 19.41 -43.31
CA LEU A 33 0.97 18.64 -44.30
C LEU A 33 0.25 19.57 -45.29
N GLN A 34 -0.45 20.60 -44.80
CA GLN A 34 -1.13 21.58 -45.66
C GLN A 34 -0.18 22.35 -46.58
N ILE A 35 1.04 22.65 -46.13
CA ILE A 35 2.05 23.31 -46.95
C ILE A 35 2.52 22.37 -48.05
N THR A 36 2.86 21.12 -47.72
CA THR A 36 3.31 20.12 -48.69
C THR A 36 2.23 19.78 -49.71
N GLU A 37 0.97 19.66 -49.29
CA GLU A 37 -0.18 19.48 -50.20
C GLU A 37 -0.31 20.62 -51.20
N ARG A 38 -0.15 21.88 -50.76
CA ARG A 38 -0.17 23.05 -51.66
C ARG A 38 1.00 23.04 -52.64
N LEU A 39 2.20 22.68 -52.18
CA LEU A 39 3.38 22.59 -53.05
C LEU A 39 3.19 21.49 -54.11
N PHE A 40 2.66 20.32 -53.72
CA PHE A 40 2.32 19.24 -54.64
C PHE A 40 1.30 19.68 -55.70
N LEU A 41 0.20 20.34 -55.29
CA LEU A 41 -0.82 20.86 -56.21
C LEU A 41 -0.27 21.92 -57.19
N SER A 42 0.77 22.65 -56.79
CA SER A 42 1.47 23.61 -57.66
C SER A 42 2.56 22.98 -58.55
N GLY A 43 2.76 21.65 -58.49
CA GLY A 43 3.77 20.93 -59.25
C GLY A 43 5.20 21.02 -58.68
N ASN A 44 5.36 21.54 -57.46
CA ASN A 44 6.65 21.86 -56.84
C ASN A 44 7.10 20.84 -55.77
N SER A 45 6.43 19.69 -55.61
CA SER A 45 6.78 18.65 -54.61
C SER A 45 6.39 17.26 -55.13
N ALA A 46 6.98 16.20 -54.57
CA ALA A 46 6.60 14.82 -54.88
C ALA A 46 5.39 14.36 -54.04
N GLU A 47 4.56 13.46 -54.58
CA GLU A 47 3.45 12.84 -53.83
C GLU A 47 3.94 12.09 -52.58
N LEU A 48 5.15 11.52 -52.65
CA LEU A 48 5.80 10.84 -51.54
C LEU A 48 5.91 11.73 -50.30
N ASP A 49 6.23 13.02 -50.46
CA ASP A 49 6.40 13.96 -49.35
C ASP A 49 5.06 14.21 -48.64
N VAL A 50 3.96 14.28 -49.41
CA VAL A 50 2.59 14.41 -48.87
C VAL A 50 2.22 13.16 -48.07
N GLN A 51 2.48 11.97 -48.60
CA GLN A 51 2.16 10.72 -47.92
C GLN A 51 2.99 10.54 -46.64
N GLN A 52 4.28 10.93 -46.65
CA GLN A 52 5.13 10.93 -45.46
C GLN A 52 4.61 11.90 -44.39
N ALA A 53 4.31 13.15 -44.76
CA ALA A 53 3.78 14.15 -43.84
C ALA A 53 2.42 13.71 -43.24
N LYS A 54 1.56 13.11 -44.07
CA LYS A 54 0.26 12.57 -43.65
C LYS A 54 0.43 11.41 -42.67
N THR A 55 1.35 10.50 -42.96
CA THR A 55 1.65 9.35 -42.10
C THR A 55 2.13 9.82 -40.73
N GLN A 56 3.02 10.81 -40.68
CA GLN A 56 3.53 11.36 -39.42
C GLN A 56 2.44 12.08 -38.60
N TYR A 57 1.57 12.84 -39.26
CA TYR A 57 0.43 13.49 -38.62
C TYR A 57 -0.54 12.45 -38.01
N LEU A 58 -0.93 11.44 -38.79
CA LEU A 58 -1.85 10.39 -38.33
C LEU A 58 -1.22 9.52 -37.23
N SER A 59 0.08 9.24 -37.32
CA SER A 59 0.84 8.55 -36.28
C SER A 59 0.84 9.33 -34.97
N THR A 60 1.00 10.66 -35.01
CA THR A 60 0.94 11.48 -33.80
C THR A 60 -0.47 11.55 -33.24
N LEU A 61 -1.49 11.68 -34.09
CA LEU A 61 -2.90 11.68 -33.67
C LEU A 61 -3.31 10.37 -32.98
N SER A 62 -2.80 9.23 -33.43
CA SER A 62 -3.15 7.93 -32.83
C SER A 62 -2.64 7.77 -31.39
N THR A 63 -1.64 8.55 -30.98
CA THR A 63 -1.14 8.55 -29.59
C THR A 63 -2.05 9.33 -28.63
N ILE A 64 -2.87 10.26 -29.12
CA ILE A 64 -3.71 11.13 -28.27
C ILE A 64 -4.76 10.30 -27.48
N PRO A 65 -5.57 9.41 -28.11
CA PRO A 65 -6.54 8.59 -27.38
C PRO A 65 -5.91 7.69 -26.31
N GLN A 66 -4.69 7.20 -26.56
CA GLN A 66 -3.97 6.37 -25.60
C GLN A 66 -3.55 7.18 -24.36
N LEU A 67 -3.09 8.43 -24.56
CA LEU A 67 -2.77 9.34 -23.47
C LEU A 67 -4.04 9.75 -22.69
N GLU A 68 -5.15 10.03 -23.38
CA GLU A 68 -6.45 10.35 -22.76
C GLU A 68 -6.96 9.21 -21.88
N THR A 69 -6.86 7.97 -22.39
CA THR A 69 -7.25 6.77 -21.63
C THR A 69 -6.38 6.60 -20.39
N SER A 70 -5.06 6.78 -20.54
CA SER A 70 -4.10 6.66 -19.43
C SER A 70 -4.34 7.73 -18.35
N LEU A 71 -4.72 8.94 -18.78
CA LEU A 71 -5.07 10.05 -17.89
C LEU A 71 -6.36 9.74 -17.12
N ALA A 72 -7.41 9.28 -17.80
CA ALA A 72 -8.67 8.90 -17.16
C ALA A 72 -8.48 7.75 -16.15
N GLN A 73 -7.68 6.73 -16.50
CA GLN A 73 -7.35 5.64 -15.58
C GLN A 73 -6.61 6.15 -14.33
N SER A 74 -5.65 7.05 -14.50
CA SER A 74 -4.88 7.62 -13.39
C SER A 74 -5.76 8.49 -12.47
N GLN A 75 -6.69 9.28 -13.03
CA GLN A 75 -7.67 10.05 -12.27
C GLN A 75 -8.64 9.15 -11.49
N ASN A 76 -9.08 8.04 -12.09
CA ASN A 76 -9.93 7.07 -11.42
C ASN A 76 -9.18 6.35 -10.28
N ALA A 77 -7.92 6.00 -10.47
CA ALA A 77 -7.08 5.40 -9.43
C ALA A 77 -6.89 6.35 -8.23
N LEU A 78 -6.65 7.64 -8.51
CA LEU A 78 -6.58 8.66 -7.47
C LEU A 78 -7.93 8.84 -6.76
N SER A 79 -9.04 8.85 -7.49
CA SER A 79 -10.39 8.95 -6.91
C SER A 79 -10.70 7.78 -5.98
N ALA A 80 -10.29 6.55 -6.34
CA ALA A 80 -10.44 5.38 -5.48
C ALA A 80 -9.64 5.51 -4.16
N LEU A 81 -8.42 6.05 -4.22
CA LEU A 81 -7.62 6.32 -3.01
C LEU A 81 -8.22 7.40 -2.11
N LEU A 82 -8.95 8.35 -2.69
CA LEU A 82 -9.67 9.41 -1.99
C LEU A 82 -11.08 9.01 -1.56
N ALA A 83 -11.47 7.74 -1.77
CA ALA A 83 -12.83 7.24 -1.54
C ALA A 83 -13.93 8.07 -2.25
N ARG A 84 -13.62 8.57 -3.45
CA ARG A 84 -14.55 9.33 -4.31
C ARG A 84 -14.99 8.49 -5.50
N LYS A 85 -16.14 8.86 -6.07
CA LYS A 85 -16.65 8.28 -7.30
C LYS A 85 -15.63 8.49 -8.45
N PRO A 86 -15.41 7.50 -9.34
CA PRO A 86 -14.59 7.67 -10.52
C PRO A 86 -15.10 8.84 -11.38
N GLY A 87 -14.18 9.69 -11.84
CA GLY A 87 -14.52 10.85 -12.66
C GLY A 87 -13.47 11.97 -12.59
N PRO A 88 -13.72 13.07 -13.32
CA PRO A 88 -12.85 14.24 -13.28
C PRO A 88 -12.85 14.85 -11.88
N LEU A 89 -11.65 15.17 -11.38
CA LEU A 89 -11.44 15.77 -10.07
C LEU A 89 -11.45 17.30 -10.23
N PRO A 90 -12.51 18.02 -9.80
CA PRO A 90 -12.61 19.47 -10.00
C PRO A 90 -11.48 20.24 -9.30
N GLU A 91 -10.93 19.70 -8.21
CA GLU A 91 -9.78 20.26 -7.48
C GLU A 91 -8.50 20.31 -8.32
N MET A 92 -8.37 19.42 -9.31
CA MET A 92 -7.19 19.35 -10.20
C MET A 92 -7.42 20.07 -11.54
N ALA A 93 -8.61 20.63 -11.76
CA ALA A 93 -8.96 21.32 -13.01
C ALA A 93 -8.21 22.66 -13.17
N SER A 94 -7.69 23.23 -12.08
CA SER A 94 -6.76 24.37 -12.14
C SER A 94 -5.31 23.87 -12.24
N GLN A 95 -4.52 24.48 -13.13
CA GLN A 95 -3.07 24.20 -13.35
C GLN A 95 -2.75 22.84 -13.99
N THR A 96 -3.40 22.54 -15.13
CA THR A 96 -3.11 21.35 -15.95
C THR A 96 -1.68 21.38 -16.50
N GLY A 97 -0.91 20.31 -16.29
CA GLY A 97 0.43 20.13 -16.88
C GLY A 97 1.62 20.68 -16.08
N ASP A 98 1.42 21.35 -14.95
CA ASP A 98 2.53 21.79 -14.08
C ASP A 98 2.98 20.67 -13.14
N ILE A 99 4.21 20.20 -13.34
CA ILE A 99 4.83 19.16 -12.50
C ILE A 99 5.53 19.85 -11.33
N PRO A 100 5.17 19.55 -10.07
CA PRO A 100 5.83 20.15 -8.91
C PRO A 100 7.29 19.71 -8.83
N LEU A 101 8.21 20.65 -8.88
CA LEU A 101 9.63 20.44 -8.67
C LEU A 101 9.90 20.50 -7.16
N GLY A 102 10.28 19.37 -6.57
CA GLY A 102 10.74 19.32 -5.18
C GLY A 102 12.24 19.59 -5.12
N GLU A 103 12.66 20.59 -4.37
CA GLU A 103 14.05 20.70 -3.94
C GLU A 103 14.32 19.55 -2.95
N LEU A 104 14.94 18.47 -3.42
CA LEU A 104 15.50 17.47 -2.52
C LEU A 104 16.67 18.13 -1.80
N SER A 105 16.40 18.72 -0.64
CA SER A 105 17.45 18.94 0.34
C SER A 105 17.98 17.56 0.72
N LEU A 106 19.08 17.15 0.09
CA LEU A 106 19.81 15.93 0.41
C LEU A 106 20.14 15.99 1.91
N VAL A 107 19.33 15.29 2.71
CA VAL A 107 19.58 15.13 4.14
C VAL A 107 20.82 14.25 4.25
N SER A 108 21.98 14.90 4.37
CA SER A 108 23.32 14.29 4.40
C SER A 108 23.55 13.35 5.58
N GLU A 109 22.67 13.37 6.57
CA GLU A 109 22.72 12.44 7.70
C GLU A 109 21.34 11.84 7.87
N LEU A 110 21.15 10.59 7.42
CA LEU A 110 19.95 9.81 7.67
C LEU A 110 19.94 9.45 9.17
N PRO A 111 19.26 10.19 10.06
CA PRO A 111 19.39 9.95 11.48
C PRO A 111 18.71 8.61 11.78
N ALA A 112 19.30 7.76 12.62
CA ALA A 112 18.70 6.48 13.04
C ALA A 112 17.26 6.64 13.59
N ASN A 113 16.90 7.85 14.03
CA ASN A 113 15.54 8.24 14.42
C ASN A 113 14.50 8.19 13.28
N LEU A 114 14.89 8.26 12.01
CA LEU A 114 13.99 8.08 10.86
C LEU A 114 13.45 6.65 10.79
N LEU A 115 14.28 5.64 11.05
CA LEU A 115 13.83 4.23 11.11
C LEU A 115 12.78 4.04 12.21
N ARG A 116 12.94 4.71 13.35
CA ARG A 116 11.96 4.71 14.46
C ARG A 116 10.66 5.44 14.13
N ARG A 117 10.62 6.29 13.09
CA ARG A 117 9.39 6.98 12.64
C ARG A 117 8.64 6.19 11.58
N ARG A 118 9.25 5.17 10.94
CA ARG A 118 8.55 4.40 9.91
C ARG A 118 7.52 3.46 10.57
N PRO A 119 6.22 3.55 10.19
CA PRO A 119 5.16 2.77 10.81
C PRO A 119 5.23 1.27 10.48
N ASP A 120 5.82 0.92 9.33
CA ASP A 120 6.11 -0.46 8.91
C ASP A 120 7.11 -1.16 9.85
N VAL A 121 8.20 -0.50 10.24
CA VAL A 121 9.19 -1.01 11.20
C VAL A 121 8.55 -1.22 12.58
N ARG A 122 7.75 -0.26 13.04
CA ARG A 122 7.02 -0.39 14.32
C ARG A 122 6.01 -1.53 14.30
N ALA A 123 5.31 -1.74 13.18
CA ALA A 123 4.38 -2.85 13.03
C ALA A 123 5.12 -4.20 13.11
N ALA A 124 6.25 -4.33 12.41
CA ALA A 124 7.09 -5.52 12.47
C ALA A 124 7.65 -5.78 13.88
N GLU A 125 8.10 -4.74 14.60
CA GLU A 125 8.57 -4.87 15.98
C GLU A 125 7.45 -5.32 16.94
N ARG A 126 6.23 -4.77 16.80
CA ARG A 126 5.08 -5.21 17.61
C ARG A 126 4.65 -6.63 17.29
N GLN A 127 4.69 -7.04 16.03
CA GLN A 127 4.44 -8.43 15.64
C GLN A 127 5.49 -9.36 16.27
N LEU A 128 6.77 -8.99 16.23
CA LEU A 128 7.82 -9.76 16.90
C LEU A 128 7.58 -9.87 18.41
N ALA A 129 7.20 -8.77 19.07
CA ALA A 129 6.89 -8.76 20.50
C ALA A 129 5.69 -9.66 20.82
N ALA A 130 4.64 -9.65 20.00
CA ALA A 130 3.48 -10.55 20.17
C ALA A 130 3.88 -12.03 20.03
N GLN A 131 4.73 -12.37 19.04
CA GLN A 131 5.23 -13.73 18.87
C GLN A 131 6.11 -14.17 20.05
N SER A 132 6.94 -13.27 20.58
CA SER A 132 7.74 -13.53 21.78
C SER A 132 6.86 -13.79 23.01
N ALA A 133 5.74 -13.07 23.16
CA ALA A 133 4.81 -13.30 24.25
C ALA A 133 4.11 -14.67 24.15
N LEU A 134 3.82 -15.15 22.94
CA LEU A 134 3.24 -16.48 22.72
C LEU A 134 4.20 -17.62 23.08
N ILE A 135 5.52 -17.42 22.91
CA ILE A 135 6.53 -18.37 23.42
C ILE A 135 6.43 -18.46 24.93
N GLY A 136 6.36 -17.31 25.64
CA GLY A 136 6.21 -17.29 27.09
C GLY A 136 4.90 -17.93 27.58
N VAL A 137 3.80 -17.80 26.83
CA VAL A 137 2.55 -18.52 27.12
C VAL A 137 2.74 -20.03 26.95
N ALA A 138 3.36 -20.47 25.87
CA ALA A 138 3.63 -21.90 25.66
C ALA A 138 4.60 -22.47 26.71
N GLU A 139 5.57 -21.68 27.17
CA GLU A 139 6.46 -22.06 28.27
C GLU A 139 5.71 -22.12 29.62
N SER A 140 4.74 -21.24 29.85
CA SER A 140 3.91 -21.27 31.07
C SER A 140 3.10 -22.56 31.21
N GLU A 141 2.77 -23.23 30.11
CA GLU A 141 2.08 -24.54 30.14
C GLU A 141 2.99 -25.68 30.68
N LEU A 142 4.32 -25.50 30.74
CA LEU A 142 5.25 -26.44 31.37
C LEU A 142 5.21 -26.37 32.91
N TYR A 143 4.71 -25.27 33.45
CA TYR A 143 4.60 -25.02 34.88
C TYR A 143 3.18 -25.35 35.38
N PRO A 144 3.01 -25.61 36.69
CA PRO A 144 1.69 -25.85 37.26
C PRO A 144 0.79 -24.61 37.12
N SER A 145 -0.46 -24.84 36.73
CA SER A 145 -1.50 -23.81 36.73
C SER A 145 -2.26 -23.82 38.06
N ILE A 146 -2.36 -22.65 38.68
CA ILE A 146 -3.14 -22.42 39.90
C ILE A 146 -4.32 -21.53 39.51
N SER A 147 -5.55 -22.03 39.66
CA SER A 147 -6.76 -21.25 39.43
C SER A 147 -7.61 -21.21 40.69
N LEU A 148 -8.35 -20.12 40.91
CA LEU A 148 -9.26 -19.98 42.05
C LEU A 148 -10.70 -20.01 41.53
N ILE A 149 -11.46 -21.04 41.92
CA ILE A 149 -12.85 -21.21 41.47
C ILE A 149 -13.77 -20.85 42.62
N GLY A 150 -14.85 -20.13 42.32
CA GLY A 150 -15.93 -19.84 43.26
C GLY A 150 -17.28 -19.92 42.57
N SER A 151 -18.29 -20.41 43.28
CA SER A 151 -19.69 -20.42 42.85
C SER A 151 -20.60 -19.97 43.98
N VAL A 152 -21.68 -19.29 43.61
CA VAL A 152 -22.77 -18.90 44.50
C VAL A 152 -24.08 -19.21 43.80
N GLY A 153 -25.00 -19.83 44.51
CA GLY A 153 -26.28 -20.27 43.98
C GLY A 153 -27.36 -20.17 45.04
N ILE A 154 -28.59 -20.00 44.60
CA ILE A 154 -29.77 -20.07 45.46
C ILE A 154 -30.59 -21.25 44.94
N SER A 155 -30.81 -22.27 45.78
CA SER A 155 -31.59 -23.45 45.41
C SER A 155 -32.82 -23.58 46.32
N GLY A 156 -33.98 -23.81 45.72
CA GLY A 156 -35.26 -23.93 46.42
C GLY A 156 -36.32 -24.58 45.53
N ARG A 157 -37.25 -25.35 46.11
CA ARG A 157 -38.35 -26.01 45.37
C ARG A 157 -39.58 -25.09 45.18
N THR A 158 -39.60 -23.92 45.81
CA THR A 158 -40.70 -22.96 45.82
C THR A 158 -40.12 -21.55 46.04
N GLU A 159 -40.73 -20.49 45.48
CA GLU A 159 -40.21 -19.10 45.53
C GLU A 159 -39.94 -18.57 46.95
N SER A 160 -40.57 -19.13 47.99
CA SER A 160 -40.46 -18.64 49.37
C SER A 160 -39.36 -19.28 50.21
N ASN A 161 -38.74 -20.39 49.79
CA ASN A 161 -37.73 -21.12 50.56
C ASN A 161 -36.47 -21.37 49.72
N GLY A 162 -35.73 -20.30 49.44
CA GLY A 162 -34.41 -20.37 48.79
C GLY A 162 -33.28 -20.58 49.82
N THR A 163 -32.49 -21.63 49.66
CA THR A 163 -31.25 -21.84 50.42
C THR A 163 -30.08 -21.25 49.64
N LEU A 164 -29.35 -20.33 50.26
CA LEU A 164 -28.12 -19.78 49.70
C LEU A 164 -26.98 -20.79 49.87
N SER A 165 -26.41 -21.25 48.77
CA SER A 165 -25.21 -22.07 48.74
C SER A 165 -24.06 -21.31 48.09
N TRP A 166 -22.86 -21.44 48.65
CA TRP A 166 -21.65 -20.88 48.07
C TRP A 166 -20.50 -21.86 48.28
N ALA A 167 -19.56 -21.88 47.34
CA ALA A 167 -18.35 -22.68 47.41
C ALA A 167 -17.20 -21.87 46.80
N ALA A 168 -16.02 -21.93 47.41
CA ALA A 168 -14.81 -21.36 46.84
C ALA A 168 -13.62 -22.26 47.19
N GLY A 169 -12.72 -22.46 46.23
CA GLY A 169 -11.55 -23.29 46.42
C GLY A 169 -10.52 -23.12 45.31
N PRO A 170 -9.22 -23.20 45.62
CA PRO A 170 -8.20 -23.27 44.60
C PRO A 170 -8.24 -24.63 43.89
N THR A 171 -7.86 -24.63 42.63
CA THR A 171 -7.61 -25.81 41.83
C THR A 171 -6.18 -25.72 41.31
N PHE A 172 -5.53 -26.88 41.25
CA PHE A 172 -4.16 -27.05 40.80
C PHE A 172 -4.15 -28.10 39.69
N SER A 173 -3.56 -27.77 38.55
CA SER A 173 -3.39 -28.72 37.43
C SER A 173 -1.96 -28.70 36.93
N TRP A 174 -1.33 -29.87 36.87
CA TRP A 174 0.02 -30.03 36.32
C TRP A 174 0.09 -31.27 35.43
N ASN A 175 0.46 -31.06 34.16
CA ASN A 175 0.57 -32.15 33.18
C ASN A 175 1.96 -32.79 33.23
N LEU A 176 2.10 -33.84 34.04
CA LEU A 176 3.35 -34.59 34.21
C LEU A 176 3.61 -35.61 33.08
N LEU A 177 2.56 -36.17 32.47
CA LEU A 177 2.64 -37.10 31.35
C LEU A 177 2.05 -36.47 30.09
N ASP A 178 2.86 -35.71 29.36
CA ASP A 178 2.42 -35.08 28.11
C ASP A 178 3.16 -35.60 26.86
N GLN A 179 3.89 -36.72 26.95
CA GLN A 179 4.63 -37.39 25.85
C GLN A 179 5.43 -36.44 24.93
N GLY A 180 5.93 -35.32 25.46
CA GLY A 180 6.68 -34.30 24.70
C GLY A 180 5.82 -33.29 23.91
N ARG A 181 4.48 -33.34 24.01
CA ARG A 181 3.55 -32.42 23.34
C ARG A 181 3.81 -30.95 23.69
N LEU A 182 3.97 -30.62 24.98
CA LEU A 182 4.23 -29.25 25.44
C LEU A 182 5.58 -28.72 24.94
N GLY A 183 6.62 -29.55 24.98
CA GLY A 183 7.94 -29.20 24.42
C GLY A 183 7.88 -28.95 22.91
N ASN A 184 7.17 -29.81 22.18
CA ASN A 184 6.94 -29.61 20.74
C ASN A 184 6.13 -28.34 20.44
N GLN A 185 5.19 -27.97 21.30
CA GLN A 185 4.41 -26.75 21.17
C GLN A 185 5.28 -25.49 21.32
N VAL A 186 6.22 -25.48 22.27
CA VAL A 186 7.23 -24.41 22.40
C VAL A 186 8.12 -24.35 21.15
N LEU A 187 8.65 -25.49 20.70
CA LEU A 187 9.50 -25.56 19.49
C LEU A 187 8.79 -25.04 18.23
N VAL A 188 7.48 -25.29 18.10
CA VAL A 188 6.67 -24.75 17.00
C VAL A 188 6.54 -23.23 17.09
N GLN A 189 6.39 -22.67 18.29
CA GLN A 189 6.35 -21.21 18.48
C GLN A 189 7.72 -20.56 18.22
N ASP A 190 8.82 -21.20 18.66
CA ASP A 190 10.19 -20.77 18.35
C ASP A 190 10.48 -20.78 16.85
N ALA A 191 10.06 -21.83 16.14
CA ALA A 191 10.19 -21.92 14.69
C ALA A 191 9.41 -20.80 13.97
N ARG A 192 8.28 -20.33 14.53
CA ARG A 192 7.49 -19.21 14.00
C ARG A 192 8.11 -17.84 14.30
N PHE A 193 8.98 -17.73 15.31
CA PHE A 193 9.69 -16.50 15.65
C PHE A 193 10.89 -16.22 14.73
N LEU A 194 11.62 -17.26 14.30
CA LEU A 194 12.84 -17.12 13.47
C LEU A 194 12.63 -16.36 12.14
N PRO A 195 11.55 -16.58 11.36
CA PRO A 195 11.30 -15.80 10.14
C PRO A 195 11.02 -14.32 10.44
N ALA A 196 10.31 -14.02 11.55
CA ALA A 196 9.95 -12.66 11.94
C ALA A 196 11.19 -11.84 12.37
N SER A 197 12.12 -12.45 13.11
CA SER A 197 13.37 -11.78 13.51
C SER A 197 14.31 -11.52 12.32
N ARG A 198 14.38 -12.46 11.36
CA ARG A 198 15.14 -12.30 10.11
C ARG A 198 14.59 -11.23 9.17
N ALA A 199 13.28 -10.96 9.22
CA ALA A 199 12.69 -9.86 8.48
C ALA A 199 13.16 -8.50 9.04
N LEU A 200 13.17 -8.35 10.37
CA LEU A 200 13.63 -7.12 11.05
C LEU A 200 15.13 -6.84 10.85
N SER A 201 15.99 -7.87 10.84
CA SER A 201 17.42 -7.68 10.59
C SER A 201 17.70 -7.18 9.16
N ARG A 202 16.95 -7.67 8.15
CA ARG A 202 17.02 -7.15 6.77
C ARG A 202 16.64 -5.67 6.68
N TYR A 203 15.59 -5.24 7.37
CA TYR A 203 15.19 -3.82 7.42
C TYR A 203 16.26 -2.93 8.07
N ARG A 204 16.97 -3.42 9.09
CA ARG A 204 18.07 -2.67 9.73
C ARG A 204 19.32 -2.55 8.86
N LEU A 205 19.63 -3.56 8.06
CA LEU A 205 20.80 -3.55 7.17
C LEU A 205 20.58 -2.67 5.92
N SER A 206 19.35 -2.62 5.40
CA SER A 206 19.00 -1.77 4.24
C SER A 206 19.03 -0.26 4.51
N GLY A 207 19.00 0.17 5.78
CA GLY A 207 19.05 1.59 6.15
C GLY A 207 20.46 2.13 6.41
N ARG A 208 21.50 1.34 6.13
CA ARG A 208 22.92 1.66 6.37
C ARG A 208 23.71 1.99 5.09
N ALA A 209 23.04 2.00 3.95
CA ALA A 209 23.57 2.40 2.64
C ALA A 209 22.83 3.66 2.17
#